data_AF-A0A497R6L1-F1
#
_entry.id   AF-A0A497R6L1-F1
#
_cell.length_a   1.000
_cell.length_b   1.000
_cell.length_c   1.000
_cell.angle_alpha   90.00
_cell.angle_beta   90.00
_cell.angle_gamma   90.00
#
_symmetry.space_group_name_H-M   'P 1'
#
loop_
_entity.id
_entity.type
_entity.pdbx_description
1 polymer ?
#
loop_
_entity_poly.entity_id
_entity_poly.type
_entity_poly.pdbx_seq_one_letter_code
_entity_poly.pdbx_strand_id
1 'polypeptide(L)'
;MLFDDIGSFPLPEGITREWVTKNLDTKEYEEMVQRAFLMKVNCGVECPNYPQFQDMIEQFMAIIRNPEYQDEAYLVSKKYAIIKELEVIEKIECDNVRVCVTGPFELYYKEFGGVIYDDILENISTSIARFVENAVKYDNVKCISIDEPSLGLSPELQPIQDQIEIAFEKFKFDVDIQIHLHSPLFYTNLLEVDEIGIIGIETAKDRKAMDLVELQDLKSYDKKIRIGVARSDIDGIVAEFNAKHNVNAWKDRKLIAKAVEEEENVKIIKNRIADAYNKFGDYIAYIGPDCGLFSFPNQEVAMILLKNTRKALDEFRGGR
;
A
#
# COMPACT_ATOMS: atom_id res chain seq x y z
N MET A 1 -14.23 -8.69 4.21
CA MET A 1 -12.81 -9.04 4.02
C MET A 1 -12.51 -9.37 2.57
N LEU A 2 -11.89 -8.43 1.85
CA LEU A 2 -11.37 -8.57 0.48
C LEU A 2 -9.84 -8.79 0.51
N PHE A 3 -9.30 -9.45 -0.50
CA PHE A 3 -7.85 -9.58 -0.70
C PHE A 3 -7.31 -8.41 -1.53
N ASP A 4 -6.51 -7.54 -0.90
CA ASP A 4 -5.75 -6.47 -1.56
C ASP A 4 -4.24 -6.71 -1.53
N ASP A 5 -3.52 -5.90 -2.30
CA ASP A 5 -2.08 -5.71 -2.15
C ASP A 5 -1.76 -4.23 -1.96
N ILE A 6 -0.56 -3.93 -1.47
CA ILE A 6 -0.23 -2.56 -1.05
C ILE A 6 0.10 -1.63 -2.23
N GLY A 7 0.66 -2.14 -3.31
CA GLY A 7 1.10 -1.30 -4.43
C GLY A 7 2.37 -1.84 -5.06
N SER A 8 3.51 -1.52 -4.47
CA SER A 8 4.80 -1.77 -5.10
C SER A 8 5.04 -3.24 -5.45
N PHE A 9 5.52 -3.49 -6.66
CA PHE A 9 5.79 -4.83 -7.21
C PHE A 9 7.18 -4.85 -7.84
N PRO A 10 7.89 -6.00 -7.85
CA PRO A 10 9.23 -6.05 -8.44
C PRO A 10 9.23 -5.62 -9.90
N LEU A 11 10.24 -4.81 -10.25
CA LEU A 11 10.53 -4.50 -11.65
C LEU A 11 10.82 -5.80 -12.42
N PRO A 12 10.47 -5.88 -13.70
CA PRO A 12 10.90 -6.98 -14.55
C PRO A 12 12.42 -7.08 -14.60
N GLU A 13 12.91 -8.29 -14.83
CA GLU A 13 14.35 -8.54 -14.92
C GLU A 13 15.00 -7.66 -15.99
N GLY A 14 16.09 -6.99 -15.60
CA GLY A 14 16.84 -6.08 -16.48
C GLY A 14 16.28 -4.64 -16.55
N ILE A 15 15.12 -4.36 -15.94
CA ILE A 15 14.56 -3.01 -15.87
C ILE A 15 15.01 -2.31 -14.59
N THR A 16 15.45 -1.07 -14.72
CA THR A 16 15.87 -0.22 -13.60
C THR A 16 14.91 0.95 -13.40
N ARG A 17 14.94 1.58 -12.22
CA ARG A 17 14.18 2.82 -11.98
C ARG A 17 14.57 3.93 -12.95
N GLU A 18 15.85 4.02 -13.33
CA GLU A 18 16.31 5.00 -14.33
C GLU A 18 15.66 4.75 -15.70
N TRP A 19 15.52 3.47 -16.09
CA TRP A 19 14.81 3.13 -17.32
C TRP A 19 13.34 3.55 -17.22
N VAL A 20 12.67 3.27 -16.10
CA VAL A 20 11.27 3.69 -15.85
C VAL A 20 11.12 5.19 -16.05
N THR A 21 11.94 6.00 -15.37
CA THR A 21 11.87 7.48 -15.46
C THR A 21 12.01 7.99 -16.90
N LYS A 22 12.87 7.37 -17.72
CA LYS A 22 13.11 7.79 -19.11
C LYS A 22 12.02 7.32 -20.09
N ASN A 23 11.18 6.35 -19.69
CA ASN A 23 10.27 5.67 -20.59
C ASN A 23 8.79 5.78 -20.17
N LEU A 24 8.43 6.66 -19.23
CA LEU A 24 7.06 6.78 -18.70
C LEU A 24 5.98 6.99 -19.77
N ASP A 25 6.33 7.60 -20.91
CA ASP A 25 5.42 7.90 -22.01
C ASP A 25 5.54 6.92 -23.19
N THR A 26 6.30 5.83 -23.04
CA THR A 26 6.46 4.83 -24.10
C THR A 26 5.43 3.72 -23.99
N LYS A 27 5.16 3.08 -25.13
CA LYS A 27 4.28 1.91 -25.18
C LYS A 27 4.86 0.73 -24.41
N GLU A 28 6.17 0.59 -24.39
CA GLU A 28 6.88 -0.46 -23.67
C GLU A 28 6.64 -0.36 -22.15
N TYR A 29 6.63 0.85 -21.58
CA TYR A 29 6.29 1.07 -20.18
C TYR A 29 4.82 0.78 -19.91
N GLU A 30 3.92 1.24 -20.80
CA GLU A 30 2.49 0.95 -20.71
C GLU A 30 2.21 -0.56 -20.64
N GLU A 31 2.72 -1.32 -21.62
CA GLU A 31 2.56 -2.78 -21.68
C GLU A 31 3.19 -3.48 -20.47
N MET A 32 4.27 -2.94 -19.91
CA MET A 32 4.92 -3.47 -18.72
C MET A 32 4.05 -3.30 -17.46
N VAL A 33 3.47 -2.12 -17.26
CA VAL A 33 2.56 -1.83 -16.14
C VAL A 33 1.33 -2.73 -16.23
N GLN A 34 0.71 -2.84 -17.41
CA GLN A 34 -0.46 -3.71 -17.63
C GLN A 34 -0.14 -5.18 -17.34
N ARG A 35 0.99 -5.70 -17.84
CA ARG A 35 1.40 -7.09 -17.57
C ARG A 35 1.57 -7.36 -16.08
N ALA A 36 2.22 -6.45 -15.34
CA ALA A 36 2.45 -6.61 -13.91
C ALA A 36 1.15 -6.55 -13.11
N PHE A 37 0.24 -5.64 -13.46
CA PHE A 37 -1.10 -5.59 -12.86
C PHE A 37 -1.89 -6.89 -13.10
N LEU A 38 -1.90 -7.38 -14.34
CA LEU A 38 -2.57 -8.65 -14.67
C LEU A 38 -1.93 -9.85 -13.96
N MET A 39 -0.63 -9.84 -13.68
CA MET A 39 -0.01 -10.88 -12.84
C MET A 39 -0.63 -10.92 -11.45
N LYS A 40 -0.90 -9.76 -10.82
CA LYS A 40 -1.56 -9.69 -9.51
C LYS A 40 -3.00 -10.19 -9.58
N VAL A 41 -3.77 -9.74 -10.57
CA VAL A 41 -5.14 -10.23 -10.85
C VAL A 41 -5.14 -11.75 -11.00
N ASN A 42 -4.24 -12.30 -11.81
CA ASN A 42 -4.13 -13.74 -12.04
C ASN A 42 -3.63 -14.54 -10.83
N CYS A 43 -3.06 -13.89 -9.81
CA CYS A 43 -2.77 -14.51 -8.51
C CYS A 43 -3.99 -14.55 -7.59
N GLY A 44 -5.11 -13.94 -7.99
CA GLY A 44 -6.36 -13.91 -7.25
C GLY A 44 -6.52 -12.73 -6.29
N VAL A 45 -5.72 -11.66 -6.47
CA VAL A 45 -5.92 -10.39 -5.74
C VAL A 45 -7.26 -9.79 -6.19
N GLU A 46 -8.16 -9.52 -5.24
CA GLU A 46 -9.55 -9.11 -5.51
C GLU A 46 -9.68 -7.60 -5.75
N CYS A 47 -8.79 -6.81 -5.14
CA CYS A 47 -8.66 -5.37 -5.34
C CYS A 47 -7.18 -5.01 -5.54
N PRO A 48 -6.60 -5.32 -6.71
CA PRO A 48 -5.19 -5.10 -6.99
C PRO A 48 -4.87 -3.62 -7.18
N ASN A 49 -3.65 -3.25 -6.80
CA ASN A 49 -3.07 -1.95 -7.05
C ASN A 49 -2.16 -1.96 -8.29
N TYR A 50 -1.98 -0.81 -8.94
CA TYR A 50 -0.94 -0.65 -9.95
C TYR A 50 0.45 -0.95 -9.35
N PRO A 51 1.44 -1.35 -10.17
CA PRO A 51 2.67 -1.95 -9.67
C PRO A 51 3.62 -0.96 -8.98
N GLN A 52 3.37 0.35 -9.06
CA GLN A 52 4.21 1.42 -8.51
C GLN A 52 5.68 1.24 -8.89
N PHE A 53 5.97 1.18 -10.18
CA PHE A 53 7.35 1.11 -10.66
C PHE A 53 8.08 2.44 -10.50
N GLN A 54 7.33 3.53 -10.40
CA GLN A 54 7.83 4.84 -10.03
C GLN A 54 8.11 4.91 -8.52
N ASP A 55 8.99 5.83 -8.13
CA ASP A 55 9.25 6.10 -6.72
C ASP A 55 8.00 6.67 -6.04
N MET A 56 7.71 6.25 -4.80
CA MET A 56 6.48 6.62 -4.11
C MET A 56 6.40 8.12 -3.85
N ILE A 57 7.52 8.80 -3.64
CA ILE A 57 7.55 10.24 -3.39
C ILE A 57 7.53 10.99 -4.72
N GLU A 58 8.47 10.67 -5.61
CA GLU A 58 8.71 11.46 -6.81
C GLU A 58 7.56 11.40 -7.82
N GLN A 59 6.78 10.31 -7.88
CA GLN A 59 5.63 10.24 -8.80
C GLN A 59 4.58 11.32 -8.53
N PHE A 60 4.49 11.81 -7.28
CA PHE A 60 3.60 12.90 -6.90
C PHE A 60 4.37 14.22 -6.78
N MET A 61 5.49 14.23 -6.05
CA MET A 61 6.24 15.47 -5.77
C MET A 61 6.83 16.13 -7.02
N ALA A 62 7.22 15.37 -8.04
CA ALA A 62 7.71 15.96 -9.28
C ALA A 62 6.63 16.80 -9.99
N ILE A 63 5.37 16.37 -9.90
CA ILE A 63 4.22 17.10 -10.46
C ILE A 63 3.86 18.26 -9.53
N ILE A 64 3.78 18.02 -8.22
CA ILE A 64 3.42 19.03 -7.22
C ILE A 64 4.41 20.20 -7.22
N ARG A 65 5.71 19.95 -7.35
CA ARG A 65 6.77 20.98 -7.36
C ARG A 65 6.91 21.72 -8.67
N ASN A 66 6.29 21.24 -9.76
CA ASN A 66 6.46 21.86 -11.07
C ASN A 66 5.74 23.22 -11.12
N PRO A 67 6.46 24.35 -11.29
CA PRO A 67 5.84 25.67 -11.31
C PRO A 67 4.83 25.86 -12.45
N GLU A 68 4.96 25.12 -13.56
CA GLU A 68 4.03 25.17 -14.68
C GLU A 68 2.70 24.45 -14.39
N TYR A 69 2.69 23.59 -13.37
CA TYR A 69 1.54 22.77 -13.00
C TYR A 69 0.84 23.27 -11.75
N GLN A 70 1.38 24.29 -11.07
CA GLN A 70 0.88 24.83 -9.82
C GLN A 70 -0.17 25.94 -10.04
N ASP A 71 -1.24 25.92 -9.24
CA ASP A 71 -2.11 27.08 -9.05
C ASP A 71 -1.51 28.01 -7.97
N GLU A 72 -0.92 27.42 -6.93
CA GLU A 72 -0.16 28.07 -5.86
C GLU A 72 1.04 27.19 -5.46
N ALA A 73 1.94 27.70 -4.61
CA ALA A 73 3.11 26.94 -4.17
C ALA A 73 2.68 25.60 -3.53
N TYR A 74 3.15 24.49 -4.11
CA TYR A 74 2.79 23.11 -3.73
C TYR A 74 1.29 22.76 -3.87
N LEU A 75 0.50 23.60 -4.54
CA LEU A 75 -0.89 23.32 -4.90
C LEU A 75 -0.97 23.00 -6.41
N VAL A 76 -0.96 21.72 -6.76
CA VAL A 76 -1.02 21.28 -8.16
C VAL A 76 -2.39 21.55 -8.77
N SER A 77 -2.44 22.15 -9.95
CA SER A 77 -3.66 22.33 -10.73
C SER A 77 -4.29 20.98 -11.04
N LYS A 78 -5.61 20.87 -10.83
CA LYS A 78 -6.35 19.60 -10.96
C LYS A 78 -6.16 18.89 -12.31
N LYS A 79 -5.97 19.63 -13.40
CA LYS A 79 -5.72 19.05 -14.74
C LYS A 79 -4.40 18.28 -14.86
N TYR A 80 -3.42 18.54 -13.99
CA TYR A 80 -2.11 17.88 -13.99
C TYR A 80 -1.98 16.81 -12.90
N ALA A 81 -2.94 16.73 -11.97
CA ALA A 81 -2.97 15.75 -10.88
C ALA A 81 -3.35 14.35 -11.40
N ILE A 82 -2.47 13.73 -12.18
CA ILE A 82 -2.71 12.48 -12.90
C ILE A 82 -1.78 11.39 -12.40
N ILE A 83 -2.34 10.23 -12.06
CA ILE A 83 -1.58 9.02 -11.71
C ILE A 83 -1.30 8.24 -13.00
N LYS A 84 -0.07 8.33 -13.50
CA LYS A 84 0.30 7.78 -14.81
C LYS A 84 0.04 6.28 -14.95
N GLU A 85 0.38 5.50 -13.93
CA GLU A 85 0.17 4.05 -13.98
C GLU A 85 -1.32 3.69 -13.93
N LEU A 86 -2.15 4.49 -13.26
CA LEU A 86 -3.61 4.30 -13.30
C LEU A 86 -4.14 4.51 -14.71
N GLU A 87 -3.79 5.60 -15.40
CA GLU A 87 -4.21 5.83 -16.80
C GLU A 87 -3.84 4.68 -17.74
N VAL A 88 -2.75 3.98 -17.44
CA VAL A 88 -2.31 2.80 -18.19
C VAL A 88 -3.20 1.59 -17.91
N ILE A 89 -3.58 1.38 -16.64
CA ILE A 89 -4.48 0.28 -16.24
C ILE A 89 -5.90 0.50 -16.76
N GLU A 90 -6.37 1.74 -16.82
CA GLU A 90 -7.72 2.06 -17.35
C GLU A 90 -7.89 1.77 -18.85
N LYS A 91 -6.80 1.42 -19.56
CA LYS A 91 -6.84 0.97 -20.96
C LYS A 91 -7.12 -0.53 -21.11
N ILE A 92 -7.17 -1.28 -20.01
CA ILE A 92 -7.49 -2.70 -19.98
C ILE A 92 -8.74 -2.96 -19.14
N GLU A 93 -9.48 -4.02 -19.45
CA GLU A 93 -10.66 -4.38 -18.67
C GLU A 93 -10.26 -4.92 -17.30
N CYS A 94 -10.73 -4.26 -16.23
CA CYS A 94 -10.59 -4.74 -14.86
C CYS A 94 -11.75 -4.23 -13.98
N ASP A 95 -12.24 -5.10 -13.09
CA ASP A 95 -13.44 -4.81 -12.29
C ASP A 95 -13.15 -3.94 -11.06
N ASN A 96 -11.97 -4.13 -10.47
CA ASN A 96 -11.57 -3.49 -9.22
C ASN A 96 -10.12 -3.02 -9.29
N VAL A 97 -9.88 -1.78 -8.88
CA VAL A 97 -8.57 -1.18 -8.71
C VAL A 97 -8.49 -0.54 -7.32
N ARG A 98 -7.39 -0.82 -6.63
CA ARG A 98 -6.92 -0.06 -5.47
C ARG A 98 -5.94 1.00 -5.95
N VAL A 99 -6.08 2.22 -5.50
CA VAL A 99 -5.17 3.33 -5.82
C VAL A 99 -4.38 3.67 -4.57
N CYS A 100 -3.04 3.62 -4.64
CA CYS A 100 -2.20 4.07 -3.52
C CYS A 100 -1.54 5.41 -3.83
N VAL A 101 -1.85 6.40 -3.00
CA VAL A 101 -1.17 7.68 -2.98
C VAL A 101 -0.26 7.76 -1.76
N THR A 102 0.90 8.38 -1.91
CA THR A 102 1.72 8.73 -0.75
C THR A 102 1.00 9.84 0.02
N GLY A 103 0.91 9.67 1.34
CA GLY A 103 0.13 10.57 2.18
C GLY A 103 0.74 11.97 2.33
N PRO A 104 -0.08 12.95 2.74
CA PRO A 104 0.34 14.34 2.88
C PRO A 104 1.52 14.51 3.84
N PHE A 105 1.54 13.80 4.97
CA PHE A 105 2.62 13.93 5.94
C PHE A 105 3.92 13.30 5.45
N GLU A 106 3.87 12.14 4.81
CA GLU A 106 5.04 11.50 4.21
C GLU A 106 5.65 12.40 3.13
N LEU A 107 4.85 12.95 2.22
CA LEU A 107 5.34 13.88 1.18
C LEU A 107 5.92 15.16 1.79
N TYR A 108 5.20 15.74 2.75
CA TYR A 108 5.65 16.92 3.48
C TYR A 108 7.00 16.67 4.17
N TYR A 109 7.09 15.57 4.93
CA TYR A 109 8.27 15.23 5.73
C TYR A 109 9.50 15.01 4.86
N LYS A 110 9.35 14.39 3.69
CA LYS A 110 10.47 14.20 2.74
C LYS A 110 10.97 15.50 2.14
N GLU A 111 10.10 16.48 1.97
CA GLU A 111 10.44 17.77 1.37
C GLU A 111 10.99 18.78 2.40
N PHE A 112 10.35 18.87 3.57
CA PHE A 112 10.58 19.95 4.54
C PHE A 112 11.12 19.50 5.90
N GLY A 113 11.19 18.19 6.16
CA GLY A 113 11.55 17.64 7.46
C GLY A 113 10.41 17.77 8.49
N GLY A 114 10.76 17.74 9.79
CA GLY A 114 9.78 17.60 10.88
C GLY A 114 9.02 18.87 11.28
N VAL A 115 9.43 20.07 10.82
CA VAL A 115 8.72 21.31 11.15
C VAL A 115 7.54 21.47 10.19
N ILE A 116 6.31 21.46 10.70
CA ILE A 116 5.08 21.51 9.91
C ILE A 116 4.58 22.96 9.76
N TYR A 117 4.45 23.41 8.51
CA TYR A 117 3.79 24.66 8.11
C TYR A 117 2.40 24.34 7.57
N ASP A 118 1.36 24.83 8.24
CA ASP A 118 -0.02 24.43 8.00
C ASP A 118 -0.50 24.77 6.57
N ASP A 119 -0.09 25.92 6.02
CA ASP A 119 -0.43 26.36 4.66
C ASP A 119 0.17 25.44 3.58
N ILE A 120 1.41 25.02 3.77
CA ILE A 120 2.07 24.08 2.87
C ILE A 120 1.49 22.67 3.01
N LEU A 121 1.20 22.22 4.24
CA LEU A 121 0.54 20.93 4.47
C LEU A 121 -0.84 20.90 3.82
N GLU A 122 -1.63 21.96 3.95
CA GLU A 122 -2.95 22.08 3.30
C GLU A 122 -2.83 22.02 1.77
N ASN A 123 -1.85 22.69 1.18
CA ASN A 123 -1.62 22.68 -0.26
C ASN A 123 -1.18 21.29 -0.77
N ILE A 124 -0.33 20.58 -0.02
CA ILE A 124 0.06 19.20 -0.34
C ILE A 124 -1.15 18.27 -0.19
N SER A 125 -1.90 18.36 0.91
CA SER A 125 -3.11 17.55 1.12
C SER A 125 -4.12 17.76 -0.01
N THR A 126 -4.42 19.01 -0.33
CA THR A 126 -5.32 19.37 -1.44
C THR A 126 -4.80 18.86 -2.77
N SER A 127 -3.49 18.90 -3.00
CA SER A 127 -2.88 18.34 -4.19
C SER A 127 -3.12 16.84 -4.31
N ILE A 128 -2.90 16.07 -3.24
CA ILE A 128 -3.13 14.63 -3.22
C ILE A 128 -4.62 14.30 -3.37
N ALA A 129 -5.50 15.05 -2.71
CA ALA A 129 -6.94 14.92 -2.92
C ALA A 129 -7.33 15.16 -4.39
N ARG A 130 -6.65 16.06 -5.14
CA ARG A 130 -6.88 16.24 -6.58
C ARG A 130 -6.45 15.04 -7.42
N PHE A 131 -5.36 14.35 -7.05
CA PHE A 131 -4.98 13.08 -7.70
C PHE A 131 -6.06 12.02 -7.45
N VAL A 132 -6.52 11.89 -6.21
CA VAL A 132 -7.59 10.96 -5.85
C VAL A 132 -8.89 11.31 -6.57
N GLU A 133 -9.28 12.58 -6.61
CA GLU A 133 -10.48 13.05 -7.29
C GLU A 133 -10.47 12.72 -8.79
N ASN A 134 -9.30 12.75 -9.43
CA ASN A 134 -9.18 12.30 -10.82
C ASN A 134 -9.21 10.77 -10.95
N ALA A 135 -8.67 10.04 -9.98
CA ALA A 135 -8.68 8.58 -9.96
C ALA A 135 -10.10 8.01 -9.78
N VAL A 136 -10.89 8.54 -8.84
CA VAL A 136 -12.25 8.04 -8.55
C VAL A 136 -13.27 8.35 -9.65
N LYS A 137 -12.87 9.00 -10.74
CA LYS A 137 -13.69 9.10 -11.96
C LYS A 137 -13.82 7.78 -12.72
N TYR A 138 -12.93 6.84 -12.44
CA TYR A 138 -12.98 5.50 -13.02
C TYR A 138 -13.82 4.59 -12.11
N ASP A 139 -14.91 4.04 -12.64
CA ASP A 139 -15.91 3.28 -11.87
C ASP A 139 -15.35 2.00 -11.22
N ASN A 140 -14.24 1.48 -11.74
CA ASN A 140 -13.52 0.31 -11.23
C ASN A 140 -12.64 0.64 -10.01
N VAL A 141 -12.35 1.91 -9.71
CA VAL A 141 -11.62 2.30 -8.49
C VAL A 141 -12.52 2.06 -7.28
N LYS A 142 -12.15 1.09 -6.45
CA LYS A 142 -12.95 0.68 -5.27
C LYS A 142 -12.36 1.14 -3.94
N CYS A 143 -11.06 1.42 -3.94
CA CYS A 143 -10.34 1.76 -2.72
C CYS A 143 -9.20 2.74 -3.01
N ILE A 144 -9.07 3.74 -2.15
CA ILE A 144 -7.90 4.60 -2.05
C ILE A 144 -7.12 4.22 -0.80
N SER A 145 -5.81 4.11 -0.92
CA SER A 145 -4.87 3.98 0.19
C SER A 145 -3.99 5.20 0.27
N ILE A 146 -3.91 5.76 1.46
CA ILE A 146 -3.01 6.85 1.80
C ILE A 146 -1.86 6.24 2.59
N ASP A 147 -0.68 6.17 1.99
CA ASP A 147 0.48 5.52 2.60
C ASP A 147 1.28 6.52 3.44
N GLU A 148 1.31 6.30 4.76
CA GLU A 148 1.95 7.17 5.75
C GLU A 148 2.96 6.38 6.61
N PRO A 149 4.06 5.87 6.02
CA PRO A 149 5.00 5.00 6.74
C PRO A 149 5.77 5.74 7.84
N SER A 150 5.96 7.06 7.77
CA SER A 150 6.65 7.82 8.81
C SER A 150 5.79 8.11 10.05
N LEU A 151 4.46 8.13 9.94
CA LEU A 151 3.59 8.44 11.08
C LEU A 151 3.70 7.35 12.17
N GLY A 152 4.00 7.78 13.40
CA GLY A 152 4.22 6.88 14.55
C GLY A 152 5.59 6.19 14.59
N LEU A 153 6.46 6.41 13.59
CA LEU A 153 7.82 5.86 13.55
C LEU A 153 8.89 6.96 13.59
N SER A 154 8.67 8.07 12.91
CA SER A 154 9.61 9.20 12.84
C SER A 154 9.44 10.12 14.06
N PRO A 155 10.43 10.21 14.98
CA PRO A 155 10.29 11.02 16.19
C PRO A 155 10.19 12.53 15.92
N GLU A 156 10.64 12.97 14.74
CA GLU A 156 10.59 14.36 14.31
C GLU A 156 9.22 14.77 13.74
N LEU A 157 8.43 13.80 13.28
CA LEU A 157 7.11 14.02 12.71
C LEU A 157 6.06 13.76 13.79
N GLN A 158 5.67 14.84 14.48
CA GLN A 158 4.72 14.81 15.60
C GLN A 158 3.58 15.79 15.34
N PRO A 159 2.70 15.51 14.36
CA PRO A 159 1.59 16.42 14.05
C PRO A 159 0.60 16.52 15.20
N ILE A 160 0.04 17.72 15.39
CA ILE A 160 -1.07 17.95 16.31
C ILE A 160 -2.41 17.62 15.63
N GLN A 161 -3.49 17.54 16.41
CA GLN A 161 -4.81 17.15 15.90
C GLN A 161 -5.28 18.03 14.73
N ASP A 162 -5.18 19.36 14.85
CA ASP A 162 -5.55 20.29 13.79
C ASP A 162 -4.80 20.02 12.48
N GLN A 163 -3.53 19.59 12.54
CA GLN A 163 -2.73 19.24 11.36
C GLN A 163 -3.17 17.92 10.75
N ILE A 164 -3.59 16.95 11.57
CA ILE A 164 -4.15 15.69 11.12
C ILE A 164 -5.47 15.96 10.37
N GLU A 165 -6.31 16.84 10.92
CA GLU A 165 -7.54 17.28 10.26
C GLU A 165 -7.22 17.95 8.91
N ILE A 166 -6.31 18.94 8.87
CA ILE A 166 -5.85 19.59 7.62
C ILE A 166 -5.38 18.56 6.59
N ALA A 167 -4.61 17.55 7.03
CA ALA A 167 -4.05 16.55 6.15
C ALA A 167 -5.13 15.67 5.52
N PHE A 168 -6.18 15.31 6.25
CA PHE A 168 -7.08 14.22 5.82
C PHE A 168 -8.53 14.64 5.52
N GLU A 169 -9.00 15.82 5.95
CA GLU A 169 -10.39 16.27 5.73
C GLU A 169 -10.79 16.35 4.23
N LYS A 170 -9.80 16.49 3.34
CA LYS A 170 -10.02 16.61 1.90
C LYS A 170 -10.32 15.26 1.22
N PHE A 171 -10.17 14.14 1.93
CA PHE A 171 -10.29 12.78 1.36
C PHE A 171 -11.72 12.21 1.40
N LYS A 172 -12.71 13.09 1.20
CA LYS A 172 -14.12 12.70 1.18
C LYS A 172 -14.55 12.21 -0.20
N PHE A 173 -14.48 10.89 -0.42
CA PHE A 173 -14.87 10.24 -1.67
C PHE A 173 -15.79 9.03 -1.43
N ASP A 174 -16.63 8.69 -2.41
CA ASP A 174 -17.58 7.57 -2.34
C ASP A 174 -16.92 6.22 -2.71
N VAL A 175 -15.79 5.94 -2.06
CA VAL A 175 -14.99 4.71 -2.19
C VAL A 175 -14.36 4.40 -0.84
N ASP A 176 -13.87 3.18 -0.64
CA ASP A 176 -13.20 2.82 0.61
C ASP A 176 -11.89 3.63 0.76
N ILE A 177 -11.77 4.44 1.81
CA ILE A 177 -10.56 5.21 2.13
C ILE A 177 -9.79 4.47 3.23
N GLN A 178 -8.63 3.95 2.85
CA GLN A 178 -7.65 3.32 3.72
C GLN A 178 -6.51 4.29 4.04
N ILE A 179 -5.96 4.19 5.24
CA ILE A 179 -4.62 4.70 5.55
C ILE A 179 -3.70 3.54 5.90
N HIS A 180 -2.52 3.45 5.29
CA HIS A 180 -1.53 2.42 5.60
C HIS A 180 -0.49 2.97 6.56
N LEU A 181 -0.38 2.34 7.73
CA LEU A 181 0.66 2.64 8.71
C LEU A 181 1.63 1.46 8.85
N HIS A 182 2.93 1.74 8.83
CA HIS A 182 3.96 0.74 9.16
C HIS A 182 3.98 0.37 10.65
N SER A 183 3.38 1.22 11.49
CA SER A 183 3.24 0.99 12.92
C SER A 183 1.84 1.39 13.37
N PRO A 184 1.14 0.53 14.12
CA PRO A 184 -0.17 0.87 14.67
C PRO A 184 -0.08 1.95 15.75
N LEU A 185 1.10 2.37 16.21
CA LEU A 185 1.24 3.34 17.33
C LEU A 185 0.52 4.67 17.11
N PHE A 186 0.31 5.08 15.85
CA PHE A 186 -0.35 6.34 15.52
C PHE A 186 -1.86 6.21 15.28
N TYR A 187 -2.43 4.99 15.30
CA TYR A 187 -3.80 4.79 14.85
C TYR A 187 -4.85 5.55 15.68
N THR A 188 -4.61 5.73 16.99
CA THR A 188 -5.53 6.43 17.89
C THR A 188 -5.75 7.87 17.48
N ASN A 189 -4.72 8.51 16.92
CA ASN A 189 -4.78 9.90 16.44
C ASN A 189 -5.65 10.06 15.19
N LEU A 190 -5.96 8.97 14.50
CA LEU A 190 -6.74 8.94 13.26
C LEU A 190 -8.20 8.53 13.48
N LEU A 191 -8.56 8.11 14.70
CA LEU A 191 -9.91 7.63 15.00
C LEU A 191 -10.98 8.71 14.76
N GLU A 192 -10.65 9.98 15.02
CA GLU A 192 -11.55 11.13 14.84
C GLU A 192 -11.61 11.65 13.39
N VAL A 193 -10.77 11.14 12.48
CA VAL A 193 -10.78 11.55 11.08
C VAL A 193 -11.86 10.78 10.33
N ASP A 194 -13.03 11.40 10.12
CA ASP A 194 -14.20 10.76 9.49
C ASP A 194 -13.92 10.25 8.07
N GLU A 195 -13.10 10.95 7.29
CA GLU A 195 -12.76 10.60 5.91
C GLU A 195 -11.98 9.29 5.78
N ILE A 196 -11.28 8.86 6.84
CA ILE A 196 -10.56 7.59 6.85
C ILE A 196 -11.47 6.52 7.45
N GLY A 197 -11.95 5.60 6.61
CA GLY A 197 -12.82 4.51 7.05
C GLY A 197 -12.07 3.26 7.51
N ILE A 198 -10.84 3.05 7.03
CA ILE A 198 -10.10 1.80 7.24
C ILE A 198 -8.66 2.09 7.66
N ILE A 199 -8.25 1.54 8.80
CA ILE A 199 -6.86 1.61 9.27
C ILE A 199 -6.10 0.36 8.82
N GLY A 200 -5.02 0.52 8.07
CA GLY A 200 -4.13 -0.55 7.62
C GLY A 200 -2.92 -0.72 8.52
N ILE A 201 -2.67 -1.94 8.98
CA ILE A 201 -1.53 -2.28 9.85
C ILE A 201 -0.78 -3.52 9.36
N GLU A 202 0.53 -3.55 9.62
CA GLU A 202 1.43 -4.67 9.32
C GLU A 202 1.53 -5.61 10.53
N THR A 203 1.24 -6.90 10.33
CA THR A 203 1.14 -7.87 11.45
C THR A 203 1.71 -9.25 11.14
N ALA A 204 2.00 -9.57 9.87
CA ALA A 204 2.46 -10.89 9.50
C ALA A 204 3.87 -11.18 10.02
N LYS A 205 4.74 -10.16 10.02
CA LYS A 205 6.07 -10.20 10.63
C LYS A 205 6.03 -10.21 12.15
N ASP A 206 5.20 -9.37 12.78
CA ASP A 206 5.00 -9.33 14.23
C ASP A 206 3.51 -9.33 14.59
N ARG A 207 3.02 -10.49 15.05
CA ARG A 207 1.61 -10.67 15.44
C ARG A 207 1.21 -9.77 16.61
N LYS A 208 2.16 -9.35 17.45
CA LYS A 208 1.88 -8.48 18.60
C LYS A 208 1.47 -7.08 18.18
N ALA A 209 1.74 -6.67 16.94
CA ALA A 209 1.24 -5.40 16.42
C ALA A 209 -0.30 -5.33 16.47
N MET A 210 -0.99 -6.46 16.31
CA MET A 210 -2.45 -6.50 16.49
C MET A 210 -2.88 -6.13 17.91
N ASP A 211 -2.05 -6.36 18.93
CA ASP A 211 -2.32 -6.04 20.34
C ASP A 211 -2.26 -4.56 20.67
N LEU A 212 -1.79 -3.74 19.72
CA LEU A 212 -1.80 -2.29 19.83
C LEU A 212 -3.13 -1.69 19.34
N VAL A 213 -3.98 -2.47 18.66
CA VAL A 213 -5.27 -2.03 18.17
C VAL A 213 -6.41 -2.68 18.94
N GLU A 214 -7.26 -1.84 19.53
CA GLU A 214 -8.42 -2.26 20.30
C GLU A 214 -9.66 -2.35 19.40
N LEU A 215 -10.36 -3.49 19.44
CA LEU A 215 -11.61 -3.66 18.69
C LEU A 215 -12.69 -2.64 19.13
N GLN A 216 -12.66 -2.22 20.39
CA GLN A 216 -13.63 -1.24 20.90
C GLN A 216 -13.43 0.14 20.29
N ASP A 217 -12.20 0.52 19.94
CA ASP A 217 -11.91 1.79 19.28
C ASP A 217 -12.49 1.79 17.87
N LEU A 218 -12.22 0.71 17.10
CA LEU A 218 -12.82 0.52 15.77
C LEU A 218 -14.35 0.61 15.81
N LYS A 219 -14.99 0.00 16.81
CA LYS A 219 -16.44 0.04 17.02
C LYS A 219 -16.96 1.43 17.33
N SER A 220 -16.28 2.15 18.21
CA SER A 220 -16.77 3.43 18.75
C SER A 220 -16.67 4.56 17.74
N TYR A 221 -15.70 4.46 16.82
CA TYR A 221 -15.42 5.44 15.77
C TYR A 221 -15.84 4.98 14.36
N ASP A 222 -16.62 3.90 14.27
CA ASP A 222 -17.08 3.29 13.00
C ASP A 222 -15.96 3.05 11.98
N LYS A 223 -14.81 2.58 12.47
CA LYS A 223 -13.65 2.25 11.65
C LYS A 223 -13.60 0.76 11.36
N LYS A 224 -13.05 0.42 10.20
CA LYS A 224 -12.64 -0.95 9.86
C LYS A 224 -11.13 -1.08 9.87
N ILE A 225 -10.65 -2.31 9.70
CA ILE A 225 -9.22 -2.61 9.69
C ILE A 225 -8.80 -3.38 8.44
N ARG A 226 -7.62 -3.07 7.94
CA ARG A 226 -6.88 -3.83 6.92
C ARG A 226 -5.68 -4.50 7.59
N ILE A 227 -5.58 -5.82 7.50
CA ILE A 227 -4.55 -6.59 8.21
C ILE A 227 -3.55 -7.21 7.24
N GLY A 228 -2.26 -6.94 7.46
CA GLY A 228 -1.17 -7.68 6.82
C GLY A 228 -1.07 -9.11 7.37
N VAL A 229 -1.31 -10.11 6.53
CA VAL A 229 -1.33 -11.55 6.89
C VAL A 229 -0.23 -12.36 6.19
N ALA A 230 0.47 -11.77 5.21
CA ALA A 230 1.60 -12.36 4.52
C ALA A 230 2.83 -11.45 4.65
N ARG A 231 3.99 -12.02 4.96
CA ARG A 231 5.22 -11.23 5.16
C ARG A 231 5.75 -10.71 3.83
N SER A 232 6.11 -9.42 3.82
CA SER A 232 6.80 -8.76 2.71
C SER A 232 8.29 -8.50 2.99
N ASP A 233 8.80 -8.86 4.17
CA ASP A 233 10.21 -8.72 4.55
C ASP A 233 11.05 -9.88 4.00
N ILE A 234 11.33 -9.86 2.70
CA ILE A 234 12.06 -10.95 2.00
C ILE A 234 13.40 -11.29 2.67
N ASP A 235 14.12 -10.28 3.18
CA ASP A 235 15.38 -10.49 3.87
C ASP A 235 15.20 -11.30 5.17
N GLY A 236 14.14 -11.02 5.93
CA GLY A 236 13.80 -11.77 7.13
C GLY A 236 13.44 -13.22 6.81
N ILE A 237 12.62 -13.43 5.78
CA ILE A 237 12.22 -14.75 5.28
C ILE A 237 13.46 -15.57 4.89
N VAL A 238 14.37 -14.98 4.11
CA VAL A 238 15.59 -15.65 3.65
C VAL A 238 16.56 -15.93 4.80
N ALA A 239 16.67 -15.01 5.77
CA ALA A 239 17.52 -15.20 6.95
C ALA A 239 17.06 -16.40 7.80
N GLU A 240 15.76 -16.50 8.06
CA GLU A 240 15.16 -17.62 8.82
C GLU A 240 15.36 -18.95 8.09
N PHE A 241 15.11 -18.99 6.78
CA PHE A 241 15.33 -20.17 5.96
C PHE A 241 16.80 -20.62 5.97
N ASN A 242 17.74 -19.68 5.81
CA ASN A 242 19.17 -19.99 5.87
C ASN A 242 19.58 -20.59 7.22
N ALA A 243 19.08 -20.02 8.32
CA ALA A 243 19.37 -20.52 9.66
C ALA A 243 18.81 -21.94 9.88
N LYS A 244 17.61 -22.22 9.37
CA LYS A 244 16.93 -23.51 9.50
C LYS A 244 17.58 -24.61 8.68
N HIS A 245 18.01 -24.31 7.46
CA HIS A 245 18.55 -25.30 6.52
C HIS A 245 20.08 -25.31 6.42
N ASN A 246 20.76 -24.38 7.11
CA ASN A 246 22.21 -24.20 7.05
C ASN A 246 22.72 -24.02 5.60
N VAL A 247 22.06 -23.14 4.85
CA VAL A 247 22.38 -22.81 3.45
C VAL A 247 22.61 -21.30 3.28
N ASN A 248 23.01 -20.89 2.06
CA ASN A 248 23.12 -19.49 1.67
C ASN A 248 22.25 -19.21 0.44
N ALA A 249 20.97 -18.93 0.69
CA ALA A 249 19.97 -18.66 -0.35
C ALA A 249 20.11 -17.28 -1.00
N TRP A 250 20.86 -16.33 -0.41
CA TRP A 250 21.02 -14.96 -0.94
C TRP A 250 21.53 -14.89 -2.38
N LYS A 251 22.21 -15.94 -2.84
CA LYS A 251 22.81 -16.02 -4.19
C LYS A 251 22.03 -16.93 -5.14
N ASP A 252 20.94 -17.55 -4.71
CA ASP A 252 20.17 -18.51 -5.50
C ASP A 252 18.68 -18.18 -5.45
N ARG A 253 18.17 -17.67 -6.57
CA ARG A 253 16.76 -17.33 -6.73
C ARG A 253 15.83 -18.52 -6.46
N LYS A 254 16.24 -19.75 -6.77
CA LYS A 254 15.44 -20.94 -6.49
C LYS A 254 15.36 -21.22 -5.00
N LEU A 255 16.43 -20.96 -4.25
CA LEU A 255 16.41 -21.08 -2.80
C LEU A 255 15.58 -19.97 -2.15
N ILE A 256 15.61 -18.74 -2.68
CA ILE A 256 14.72 -17.67 -2.21
C ILE A 256 13.25 -18.02 -2.46
N ALA A 257 12.91 -18.54 -3.64
CA ALA A 257 11.56 -19.02 -3.92
C ALA A 257 11.11 -20.10 -2.92
N LYS A 258 11.98 -21.08 -2.63
CA LYS A 258 11.73 -22.10 -1.61
C LYS A 258 11.55 -21.52 -0.21
N ALA A 259 12.32 -20.49 0.15
CA ALA A 259 12.17 -19.81 1.43
C ALA A 259 10.77 -19.20 1.57
N VAL A 260 10.26 -18.54 0.53
CA VAL A 260 8.87 -18.02 0.51
C VAL A 260 7.85 -19.15 0.54
N GLU A 261 8.05 -20.23 -0.23
CA GLU A 261 7.15 -21.39 -0.22
C GLU A 261 7.07 -22.08 1.14
N GLU A 262 8.13 -22.04 1.94
CA GLU A 262 8.21 -22.72 3.23
C GLU A 262 7.77 -21.82 4.39
N GLU A 263 8.33 -20.62 4.50
CA GLU A 263 8.10 -19.71 5.63
C GLU A 263 6.81 -18.90 5.46
N GLU A 264 6.35 -18.69 4.22
CA GLU A 264 5.07 -18.04 3.89
C GLU A 264 4.14 -19.00 3.12
N ASN A 265 4.04 -20.23 3.62
CA ASN A 265 3.14 -21.23 3.08
C ASN A 265 1.66 -20.96 3.44
N VAL A 266 0.77 -21.62 2.70
CA VAL A 266 -0.70 -21.50 2.83
C VAL A 266 -1.19 -21.70 4.27
N LYS A 267 -0.64 -22.68 5.00
CA LYS A 267 -1.05 -23.00 6.37
C LYS A 267 -0.67 -21.88 7.35
N ILE A 268 0.53 -21.32 7.20
CA ILE A 268 1.01 -20.22 8.06
C ILE A 268 0.14 -18.97 7.87
N ILE A 269 -0.09 -18.58 6.61
CA ILE A 269 -0.92 -17.41 6.27
C ILE A 269 -2.37 -17.64 6.75
N LYS A 270 -2.94 -18.81 6.52
CA LYS A 270 -4.29 -19.15 7.00
C LYS A 270 -4.42 -19.02 8.52
N ASN A 271 -3.42 -19.46 9.27
CA ASN A 271 -3.41 -19.29 10.72
C ASN A 271 -3.38 -17.81 11.12
N ARG A 272 -2.62 -16.95 10.42
CA ARG A 272 -2.64 -15.50 10.68
C ARG A 272 -4.01 -14.88 10.37
N ILE A 273 -4.64 -15.28 9.26
CA ILE A 273 -6.01 -14.85 8.92
C ILE A 273 -7.00 -15.26 10.03
N ALA A 274 -6.90 -16.50 10.52
CA ALA A 274 -7.75 -17.00 11.60
C ALA A 274 -7.54 -16.21 12.90
N ASP A 275 -6.30 -15.95 13.30
CA ASP A 275 -5.99 -15.16 14.50
C ASP A 275 -6.53 -13.73 14.39
N ALA A 276 -6.30 -13.07 13.26
CA ALA A 276 -6.83 -11.73 13.00
C ALA A 276 -8.36 -11.72 13.08
N TYR A 277 -9.02 -12.68 12.45
CA TYR A 277 -10.49 -12.76 12.49
C TYR A 277 -11.04 -13.12 13.87
N ASN A 278 -10.37 -13.96 14.65
CA ASN A 278 -10.77 -14.23 16.03
C ASN A 278 -10.73 -12.95 16.88
N LYS A 279 -9.81 -12.03 16.57
CA LYS A 279 -9.68 -10.76 17.26
C LYS A 279 -10.66 -9.69 16.78
N PHE A 280 -10.76 -9.48 15.48
CA PHE A 280 -11.49 -8.34 14.90
C PHE A 280 -12.82 -8.72 14.23
N GLY A 281 -13.03 -9.99 13.91
CA GLY A 281 -14.25 -10.49 13.27
C GLY A 281 -14.56 -9.76 11.97
N ASP A 282 -15.81 -9.31 11.83
CA ASP A 282 -16.32 -8.66 10.62
C ASP A 282 -15.80 -7.21 10.43
N TYR A 283 -15.05 -6.66 11.39
CA TYR A 283 -14.40 -5.36 11.24
C TYR A 283 -13.20 -5.40 10.27
N ILE A 284 -12.77 -6.60 9.85
CA ILE A 284 -11.73 -6.74 8.82
C ILE A 284 -12.33 -6.47 7.43
N ALA A 285 -12.03 -5.30 6.90
CA ALA A 285 -12.40 -4.90 5.54
C ALA A 285 -11.51 -5.59 4.51
N TYR A 286 -10.20 -5.60 4.74
CA TYR A 286 -9.18 -6.06 3.79
C TYR A 286 -8.08 -6.89 4.46
N ILE A 287 -7.47 -7.77 3.69
CA ILE A 287 -6.23 -8.48 4.05
C ILE A 287 -5.28 -8.53 2.87
N GLY A 288 -3.99 -8.67 3.15
CA GLY A 288 -2.98 -8.82 2.11
C GLY A 288 -1.58 -8.99 2.69
N PRO A 289 -0.52 -8.75 1.90
CA PRO A 289 0.84 -8.66 2.41
C PRO A 289 1.01 -7.48 3.38
N ASP A 290 1.97 -7.56 4.31
CA ASP A 290 2.27 -6.46 5.25
C ASP A 290 2.50 -5.15 4.52
N CYS A 291 3.47 -5.10 3.61
CA CYS A 291 3.85 -3.94 2.82
C CYS A 291 3.90 -4.28 1.31
N GLY A 292 4.36 -3.34 0.48
CA GLY A 292 4.66 -3.58 -0.93
C GLY A 292 5.74 -4.64 -1.15
N LEU A 293 5.72 -5.26 -2.33
CA LEU A 293 6.56 -6.39 -2.71
C LEU A 293 7.78 -6.00 -3.55
N PHE A 294 8.08 -4.71 -3.74
CA PHE A 294 9.22 -4.26 -4.56
C PHE A 294 10.56 -4.86 -4.15
N SER A 295 10.77 -5.15 -2.86
CA SER A 295 12.00 -5.78 -2.34
C SER A 295 12.21 -7.21 -2.82
N PHE A 296 11.17 -7.89 -3.31
CA PHE A 296 11.27 -9.26 -3.78
C PHE A 296 12.19 -9.35 -5.00
N PRO A 297 12.98 -10.43 -5.14
CA PRO A 297 14.04 -10.52 -6.15
C PRO A 297 13.53 -10.49 -7.59
N ASN A 298 12.26 -10.90 -7.81
CA ASN A 298 11.58 -10.84 -9.09
C ASN A 298 10.07 -11.07 -8.92
N GLN A 299 9.34 -10.90 -10.02
CA GLN A 299 7.89 -11.04 -10.08
C GLN A 299 7.42 -12.48 -9.82
N GLU A 300 8.20 -13.50 -10.20
CA GLU A 300 7.82 -14.91 -9.97
C GLU A 300 7.73 -15.23 -8.48
N VAL A 301 8.73 -14.78 -7.69
CA VAL A 301 8.74 -14.99 -6.24
C VAL A 301 7.62 -14.20 -5.57
N ALA A 302 7.38 -12.96 -6.00
CA ALA A 302 6.26 -12.17 -5.47
C ALA A 302 4.90 -12.82 -5.77
N MET A 303 4.72 -13.41 -6.96
CA MET A 303 3.51 -14.16 -7.30
C MET A 303 3.29 -15.41 -6.44
N ILE A 304 4.35 -16.07 -5.97
CA ILE A 304 4.22 -17.21 -5.03
C ILE A 304 3.52 -16.75 -3.75
N LEU A 305 3.95 -15.63 -3.17
CA LEU A 305 3.35 -15.07 -1.95
C LEU A 305 1.87 -14.73 -2.17
N LEU A 306 1.53 -14.04 -3.26
CA LEU A 306 0.16 -13.67 -3.58
C LEU A 306 -0.73 -14.90 -3.79
N LYS A 307 -0.25 -15.92 -4.53
CA LYS A 307 -0.98 -17.18 -4.74
C LYS A 307 -1.18 -17.95 -3.44
N ASN A 308 -0.17 -17.99 -2.56
CA ASN A 308 -0.30 -18.62 -1.25
C ASN A 308 -1.32 -17.88 -0.38
N THR A 309 -1.31 -16.55 -0.42
CA THR A 309 -2.28 -15.71 0.29
C THR A 309 -3.71 -15.96 -0.20
N ARG A 310 -3.93 -16.00 -1.52
CA ARG A 310 -5.24 -16.35 -2.10
C ARG A 310 -5.71 -17.72 -1.62
N LYS A 311 -4.87 -18.75 -1.77
CA LYS A 311 -5.21 -20.12 -1.35
C LYS A 311 -5.54 -20.20 0.13
N ALA A 312 -4.78 -19.50 0.98
CA ALA A 312 -5.02 -19.45 2.42
C ALA A 312 -6.37 -18.81 2.75
N LEU A 313 -6.72 -17.73 2.05
CA LEU A 313 -8.02 -17.08 2.16
C LEU A 313 -9.16 -17.98 1.70
N ASP A 314 -9.00 -18.70 0.59
CA ASP A 314 -9.99 -19.67 0.10
C ASP A 314 -10.22 -20.79 1.09
N GLU A 315 -9.15 -21.40 1.60
CA GLU A 315 -9.22 -22.46 2.61
C GLU A 315 -9.81 -21.97 3.94
N PHE A 316 -9.70 -20.69 4.24
CA PHE A 316 -10.30 -20.09 5.42
C PHE A 316 -11.79 -19.82 5.20
N ARG A 317 -12.17 -19.25 4.05
CA ARG A 317 -13.57 -18.97 3.68
C ARG A 317 -14.38 -20.26 3.51
N GLY A 318 -13.81 -21.30 2.90
CA GLY A 318 -14.48 -22.58 2.66
C GLY A 318 -14.57 -23.49 3.90
N GLY A 319 -13.86 -23.16 4.98
CA GLY A 319 -13.92 -23.88 6.27
C GLY A 319 -14.85 -23.25 7.30
N ARG A 320 -15.56 -22.19 6.95
CA ARG A 320 -16.61 -21.55 7.76
C ARG A 320 -17.98 -22.12 7.43
#